data_AF-A0A4S8PY58-F1
#
_entry.id   AF-A0A4S8PY58-F1
#
_cell.length_a   1.000
_cell.length_b   1.000
_cell.length_c   1.000
_cell.angle_alpha   90.00
_cell.angle_beta   90.00
_cell.angle_gamma   90.00
#
_symmetry.space_group_name_H-M   'P 1'
#
loop_
_entity.id
_entity.type
_entity.pdbx_description
1 polymer ?
#
loop_
_entity_poly.entity_id
_entity_poly.type
_entity_poly.pdbx_seq_one_letter_code
_entity_poly.pdbx_strand_id
1 'polypeptide(L)'
;MNETEAIDRVRAYIHGKYPDYPTDNLVAERFEVGWTVFPQSDPEDFGSLRIGQTIFLIGDSGIIMETSSSLPPGQPEAEFTRLHGTGS
;
A
#
# COMPACT_ATOMS: atom_id res chain seq x y z
N MET A 1 1.86 13.61 4.93
CA MET A 1 0.67 13.06 4.27
C MET A 1 -0.27 12.48 5.31
N ASN A 2 -1.59 12.66 5.16
CA ASN A 2 -2.59 12.03 6.03
C ASN A 2 -3.18 10.76 5.39
N GLU A 3 -3.94 9.98 6.16
CA GLU A 3 -4.51 8.70 5.73
C GLU A 3 -5.37 8.82 4.46
N THR A 4 -6.34 9.74 4.46
CA THR A 4 -7.23 9.97 3.32
C THR A 4 -6.46 10.37 2.07
N GLU A 5 -5.48 11.27 2.20
CA GLU A 5 -4.62 11.70 1.10
C GLU A 5 -3.79 10.54 0.53
N ALA A 6 -3.29 9.64 1.38
CA ALA A 6 -2.56 8.45 0.96
C ALA A 6 -3.47 7.51 0.14
N ILE A 7 -4.70 7.26 0.63
CA ILE A 7 -5.69 6.42 -0.05
C ILE A 7 -6.06 7.02 -1.41
N ASP A 8 -6.39 8.32 -1.48
CA ASP A 8 -6.78 8.97 -2.73
C ASP A 8 -5.66 8.93 -3.79
N ARG A 9 -4.41 9.17 -3.36
CA ARG A 9 -3.26 9.11 -4.27
C ARG A 9 -3.01 7.71 -4.80
N VAL A 10 -3.07 6.70 -3.95
CA VAL A 10 -2.93 5.30 -4.36
C VAL A 10 -4.10 4.87 -5.24
N ARG A 11 -5.33 5.27 -4.92
CA ARG A 11 -6.51 5.01 -5.75
C ARG A 11 -6.37 5.58 -7.16
N ALA A 12 -5.91 6.82 -7.28
CA ALA A 12 -5.65 7.44 -8.58
C ALA A 12 -4.55 6.70 -9.36
N TYR A 13 -3.48 6.27 -8.67
CA TYR A 13 -2.42 5.45 -9.27
C TYR A 13 -2.95 4.11 -9.78
N ILE A 14 -3.75 3.41 -8.97
CA ILE A 14 -4.37 2.14 -9.31
C ILE A 14 -5.28 2.30 -10.53
N HIS A 15 -6.17 3.29 -10.55
CA HIS A 15 -7.06 3.52 -11.70
C HIS A 15 -6.31 3.76 -13.01
N GLY A 16 -5.11 4.33 -12.95
CA GLY A 16 -4.27 4.56 -14.13
C GLY A 16 -3.56 3.31 -14.67
N LYS A 17 -3.36 2.28 -13.85
CA LYS A 17 -2.49 1.12 -14.18
C LYS A 17 -3.17 -0.24 -14.06
N TYR A 18 -4.14 -0.36 -13.16
CA TYR A 18 -4.85 -1.61 -12.82
C TYR A 18 -6.37 -1.37 -12.79
N PRO A 19 -7.04 -1.36 -13.96
CA PRO A 19 -8.48 -1.10 -14.03
C PRO A 19 -9.32 -2.15 -13.29
N ASP A 20 -8.82 -3.38 -13.16
CA ASP A 20 -9.49 -4.50 -12.49
C ASP A 20 -9.15 -4.62 -10.99
N TYR A 21 -8.32 -3.73 -10.45
CA TYR A 21 -7.93 -3.81 -9.04
C TYR A 21 -8.99 -3.16 -8.14
N PRO A 22 -9.45 -3.84 -7.08
CA PRO A 22 -10.52 -3.34 -6.22
C PRO A 22 -10.04 -2.13 -5.39
N THR A 23 -10.76 -1.01 -5.50
CA THR A 23 -10.43 0.24 -4.76
C THR A 23 -11.55 0.72 -3.82
N ASP A 24 -12.63 -0.04 -3.70
CA ASP A 24 -13.82 0.37 -2.94
C ASP A 24 -13.59 0.40 -1.42
N ASN A 25 -12.67 -0.42 -0.91
CA ASN A 25 -12.42 -0.55 0.52
C ASN A 25 -10.92 -0.53 0.86
N LEU A 26 -10.20 0.48 0.36
CA LEU A 26 -8.79 0.66 0.68
C LEU A 26 -8.61 1.11 2.13
N VAL A 27 -7.64 0.51 2.81
CA VAL A 27 -7.17 0.89 4.15
C VAL A 27 -5.73 1.34 4.02
N ALA A 28 -5.35 2.31 4.85
CA ALA A 28 -3.98 2.78 4.95
C ALA A 28 -3.44 2.60 6.37
N GLU A 29 -2.32 1.88 6.49
CA GLU A 29 -1.60 1.70 7.75
C GLU A 29 -0.34 2.58 7.76
N ARG A 30 -0.16 3.36 8.84
CA ARG A 30 0.98 4.28 8.97
C ARG A 30 2.27 3.53 9.29
N PHE A 31 3.36 3.89 8.62
CA PHE A 31 4.73 3.50 8.99
C PHE A 31 5.68 4.72 9.03
N GLU A 32 6.95 4.49 9.34
CA GLU A 32 7.95 5.52 9.68
C GLU A 32 8.01 6.68 8.67
N VAL A 33 7.96 6.38 7.36
CA VAL A 33 8.14 7.38 6.29
C VAL A 33 6.96 7.46 5.32
N GLY A 34 5.82 6.84 5.65
CA GLY A 34 4.71 6.71 4.70
C GLY A 34 3.52 5.92 5.20
N TRP A 35 2.75 5.40 4.24
CA TRP A 35 1.54 4.61 4.45
C TRP A 35 1.57 3.36 3.57
N THR A 36 1.20 2.22 4.14
CA THR A 36 0.93 1.00 3.40
C THR A 36 -0.56 0.98 3.08
N VAL A 37 -0.92 0.95 1.79
CA VAL A 37 -2.30 0.98 1.30
C VAL A 37 -2.65 -0.34 0.64
N PHE A 38 -3.75 -0.94 1.07
CA PHE A 38 -4.22 -2.24 0.59
C PHE A 38 -5.75 -2.35 0.72
N PRO A 39 -6.41 -3.18 -0.10
CA PRO A 39 -7.82 -3.46 0.07
C PRO A 39 -8.05 -4.23 1.37
N GLN A 40 -8.99 -3.78 2.18
CA GLN A 40 -9.48 -4.55 3.30
C GLN A 40 -10.25 -5.75 2.75
N SER A 41 -9.67 -6.94 2.89
CA SER A 41 -10.35 -8.19 2.55
C SER A 41 -11.58 -8.36 3.46
N ASP A 42 -12.71 -8.71 2.87
CA ASP A 42 -13.86 -9.18 3.63
C ASP A 42 -13.47 -10.39 4.49
N PRO A 43 -14.06 -10.54 5.69
CA PRO A 43 -13.80 -11.70 6.54
C PRO A 43 -14.17 -13.04 5.88
N GLU A 44 -15.05 -13.02 4.88
CA GLU A 44 -15.40 -14.20 4.07
C GLU A 44 -14.31 -14.58 3.05
N ASP A 45 -13.38 -13.66 2.77
CA ASP A 45 -12.25 -13.84 1.86
C ASP A 45 -10.87 -13.77 2.57
N PHE A 46 -10.88 -14.03 3.87
CA PHE A 46 -9.71 -13.91 4.73
C PHE A 46 -8.63 -14.97 4.43
N GLY A 47 -9.02 -16.10 3.84
CA GLY A 47 -8.15 -17.28 3.65
C GLY A 47 -7.52 -17.40 2.26
N SER A 48 -8.06 -16.74 1.23
CA SER A 48 -7.71 -17.01 -0.17
C SER A 48 -7.07 -15.83 -0.89
N LEU A 49 -7.41 -14.58 -0.51
CA LEU A 49 -6.94 -13.39 -1.22
C LEU A 49 -5.61 -12.80 -0.72
N ARG A 50 -5.15 -13.08 0.51
CA ARG A 50 -3.99 -12.35 1.06
C ARG A 50 -2.61 -12.75 0.55
N ILE A 51 -2.42 -13.89 -0.11
CA ILE A 51 -1.09 -14.27 -0.62
C ILE A 51 -0.99 -13.92 -2.10
N GLY A 52 -0.08 -13.02 -2.45
CA GLY A 52 0.20 -12.64 -3.83
C GLY A 52 -0.57 -11.41 -4.33
N GLN A 53 -1.32 -10.74 -3.47
CA GLN A 53 -1.93 -9.46 -3.81
C GLN A 53 -0.87 -8.37 -3.84
N THR A 54 -0.98 -7.49 -4.84
CA THR A 54 -0.18 -6.27 -4.87
C THR A 54 -0.66 -5.36 -3.73
N ILE A 55 0.26 -4.86 -2.92
CA ILE A 55 0.03 -3.79 -1.95
C ILE A 55 0.89 -2.59 -2.33
N PHE A 56 0.51 -1.40 -1.88
CA PHE A 56 1.15 -0.16 -2.29
C PHE A 56 1.72 0.55 -1.08
N LEU A 57 2.97 1.00 -1.16
CA LEU A 57 3.58 1.86 -0.15
C LEU A 57 3.67 3.26 -0.73
N ILE A 58 3.15 4.25 -0.02
CA ILE A 58 3.23 5.66 -0.41
C ILE A 58 3.99 6.45 0.66
N GLY A 59 5.10 7.07 0.25
CA GLY A 59 5.88 7.93 1.13
C GLY A 59 5.20 9.27 1.36
N ASP A 60 5.58 9.98 2.42
CA ASP A 60 5.09 11.34 2.68
C ASP A 60 5.41 12.33 1.54
N SER A 61 6.43 12.04 0.74
CA SER A 61 6.79 12.75 -0.48
C SER A 61 5.85 12.49 -1.66
N GLY A 62 5.01 11.46 -1.58
CA GLY A 62 4.09 11.02 -2.64
C GLY A 62 4.65 9.97 -3.58
N ILE A 63 5.85 9.44 -3.33
CA ILE A 63 6.42 8.33 -4.09
C ILE A 63 5.62 7.05 -3.77
N ILE A 64 5.16 6.35 -4.80
CA ILE A 64 4.44 5.07 -4.67
C ILE A 64 5.35 3.92 -5.11
N MET A 65 5.43 2.88 -4.28
CA MET A 65 6.11 1.63 -4.56
C MET A 65 5.11 0.47 -4.52
N GLU A 66 5.22 -0.42 -5.49
CA GLU A 66 4.38 -1.61 -5.61
C GLU A 66 5.12 -2.80 -5.02
N THR A 67 4.45 -3.59 -4.19
CA THR A 67 5.03 -4.81 -3.63
C THR A 67 3.97 -5.89 -3.45
N SER A 68 4.35 -7.05 -2.95
CA SER A 68 3.44 -8.18 -2.73
C SER A 68 3.19 -8.41 -1.25
N SER A 69 1.94 -8.68 -0.91
CA SER A 69 1.52 -9.15 0.42
C SER A 69 2.09 -10.52 0.80
N SER A 70 2.74 -11.23 -0.13
CA SER A 70 3.49 -12.46 0.17
C SER A 70 4.78 -12.21 0.96
N LEU A 71 5.25 -10.97 1.03
CA LEU A 71 6.41 -10.63 1.84
C LEU A 71 6.02 -10.61 3.33
N PRO A 72 6.92 -11.05 4.24
CA PRO A 72 6.70 -10.92 5.66
C PRO A 72 6.42 -9.45 6.05
N PRO A 73 5.53 -9.24 7.04
CA PRO A 73 5.16 -7.89 7.49
C PRO A 73 6.40 -7.12 7.95
N GLY A 74 6.47 -5.83 7.62
CA GLY A 74 7.61 -4.97 7.93
C GLY A 74 8.76 -5.03 6.92
N GLN A 75 8.89 -6.11 6.13
CA GLN A 75 9.92 -6.18 5.10
C GLN A 75 9.72 -5.16 3.96
N PRO A 76 8.52 -4.99 3.37
CA PRO A 76 8.33 -3.99 2.33
C PRO A 76 8.50 -2.56 2.85
N GLU A 77 8.08 -2.27 4.09
CA GLU A 77 8.26 -0.97 4.72
C GLU A 77 9.75 -0.66 4.95
N ALA A 78 10.53 -1.65 5.42
CA ALA A 78 11.97 -1.49 5.60
C ALA A 78 12.70 -1.23 4.27
N GLU A 79 12.33 -1.95 3.20
CA GLU A 79 12.89 -1.71 1.86
C GLU A 79 12.49 -0.32 1.34
N PHE A 80 11.22 0.08 1.52
CA PHE A 80 10.77 1.41 1.14
C PHE A 80 11.57 2.50 1.88
N THR A 81 11.71 2.37 3.20
CA THR A 81 12.51 3.31 4.02
C THR A 81 13.95 3.34 3.56
N ARG A 82 14.55 2.21 3.19
CA ARG A 82 15.92 2.17 2.67
C ARG A 82 16.08 2.90 1.33
N LEU A 83 15.10 2.78 0.44
CA LEU A 83 15.15 3.36 -0.92
C LEU A 83 14.69 4.82 -0.97
N HIS A 84 13.75 5.20 -0.11
CA HIS A 84 12.99 6.46 -0.18
C HIS A 84 12.91 7.22 1.14
N GLY A 85 13.36 6.62 2.24
CA GLY A 85 13.59 7.32 3.50
C GLY A 85 14.76 8.26 3.33
N THR A 86 14.47 9.48 2.89
CA THR A 86 15.42 10.58 2.98
C THR A 86 15.72 10.77 4.45
N GLY A 87 16.98 10.53 4.85
CA GLY A 87 17.44 10.75 6.22
C GLY A 87 16.96 12.10 6.72
N SER A 88 16.30 12.08 7.88
CA SER A 88 16.05 13.27 8.69
C SER A 88 17.36 13.94 9.09
#